data_AF-A0A3M2Z9Y4-F1
#
_entry.id   AF-A0A3M2Z9Y4-F1
#
_cell.length_a   1.000
_cell.length_b   1.000
_cell.length_c   1.000
_cell.angle_alpha   90.00
_cell.angle_beta   90.00
_cell.angle_gamma   90.00
#
_symmetry.space_group_name_H-M   'P 1'
#
loop_
_entity.id
_entity.type
_entity.pdbx_description
1 polymer ?
#
loop_
_entity_poly.entity_id
_entity_poly.type
_entity_poly.pdbx_seq_one_letter_code
_entity_poly.pdbx_strand_id
1 'polypeptide(L)' 'MLESFLVPTAVVALAEIGDKTQLLALILAARFRKPWPIIAGIVA' A
#
# COMPACT_ATOMS: atom_id res chain seq x y z
N MET A 1 -1.26 6.64 24.48
CA MET A 1 -1.16 7.52 23.29
C MET A 1 -0.72 6.74 22.04
N LEU A 2 0.44 6.08 22.07
CA LEU A 2 0.90 5.26 20.93
C LEU A 2 -0.07 4.12 20.55
N GLU A 3 -0.63 3.40 21.53
CA GLU A 3 -1.63 2.33 21.26
C GLU A 3 -2.88 2.86 20.56
N SER A 4 -3.35 4.06 20.92
CA SER A 4 -4.52 4.71 20.31
C SER A 4 -4.32 5.06 18.83
N PHE A 5 -3.06 5.13 18.37
CA PHE A 5 -2.71 5.34 16.97
C PHE A 5 -2.39 4.02 16.28
N LEU A 6 -1.54 3.19 16.89
CA LEU A 6 -1.01 1.98 16.27
C LEU A 6 -2.07 0.91 16.05
N VAL A 7 -2.98 0.70 17.00
CA VAL A 7 -4.02 -0.33 16.90
C VAL A 7 -4.96 -0.06 15.71
N PRO A 8 -5.61 1.12 15.58
CA PRO A 8 -6.49 1.37 14.45
C PRO A 8 -5.73 1.43 13.11
N THR A 9 -4.52 2.00 13.07
CA THR A 9 -3.71 2.00 11.84
C THR A 9 -3.38 0.58 11.38
N ALA A 10 -2.98 -0.31 12.29
CA ALA A 10 -2.69 -1.71 11.95
C ALA A 10 -3.94 -2.45 11.48
N VAL A 11 -5.09 -2.25 12.14
CA VAL A 11 -6.36 -2.87 11.76
C VAL A 11 -6.80 -2.43 10.36
N VAL A 12 -6.77 -1.13 10.07
CA VAL A 12 -7.13 -0.60 8.74
C VAL A 12 -6.14 -1.07 7.68
N ALA A 13 -4.84 -1.00 7.96
CA ALA A 13 -3.82 -1.47 7.02
C ALA A 13 -3.97 -2.95 6.67
N LEU A 14 -4.31 -3.80 7.65
CA LEU A 14 -4.59 -5.22 7.41
C LEU A 14 -5.92 -5.45 6.71
N ALA A 15 -6.94 -4.64 6.96
CA ALA A 15 -8.23 -4.75 6.28
C ALA A 15 -8.14 -4.34 4.81
N GLU A 16 -7.26 -3.38 4.49
CA GLU A 16 -7.04 -2.87 3.13
C GLU A 16 -5.95 -3.64 2.36
N ILE A 17 -5.16 -4.49 3.03
CA ILE A 17 -4.13 -5.27 2.35
C ILE A 17 -4.78 -6.32 1.43
N GLY A 18 -4.35 -6.34 0.16
CA GLY A 18 -4.89 -7.23 -0.86
C GLY A 18 -5.99 -6.61 -1.74
N ASP A 19 -6.27 -5.31 -1.63
CA ASP A 19 -7.13 -4.65 -2.60
C ASP A 19 -6.57 -4.75 -4.04
N LYS A 20 -7.47 -4.67 -5.03
CA LYS A 20 -7.14 -4.76 -6.46
C LYS A 20 -6.07 -3.74 -6.87
N THR A 21 -6.05 -2.58 -6.22
CA THR A 21 -5.04 -1.52 -6.41
C THR A 21 -3.63 -1.99 -6.03
N GLN A 22 -3.46 -2.72 -4.93
CA GLN A 22 -2.17 -3.25 -4.49
C GLN A 22 -1.65 -4.36 -5.42
N LEU A 23 -2.53 -5.23 -5.92
CA LEU A 23 -2.16 -6.24 -6.91
C LEU A 23 -1.69 -5.60 -8.22
N LEU A 24 -2.41 -4.58 -8.70
CA LEU A 24 -2.01 -3.83 -9.88
C LEU A 24 -0.66 -3.14 -9.66
N ALA A 25 -0.47 -2.50 -8.49
CA ALA A 25 0.79 -1.87 -8.12
C ALA A 25 1.96 -2.85 -8.13
N LEU A 26 1.77 -4.05 -7.57
CA LEU A 26 2.76 -5.12 -7.56
C LEU A 26 3.13 -5.58 -8.98
N ILE A 27 2.12 -5.79 -9.84
CA ILE A 27 2.31 -6.19 -11.23
C ILE A 27 3.06 -5.10 -12.01
N LEU A 28 2.65 -3.84 -11.88
CA LEU A 28 3.33 -2.72 -12.53
C LEU A 28 4.78 -2.60 -12.02
N ALA A 29 5.00 -2.73 -10.71
CA ALA A 29 6.33 -2.65 -10.10
C ALA A 29 7.25 -3.76 -10.60
N ALA A 30 6.73 -4.99 -10.71
CA ALA A 30 7.43 -6.13 -11.29
C ALA A 30 7.70 -5.95 -12.78
N ARG A 31 6.73 -5.44 -13.55
CA ARG A 31 6.82 -5.24 -15.01
C ARG A 31 7.86 -4.17 -15.37
N PHE A 32 7.78 -3.01 -14.75
CA PHE A 32 8.64 -1.87 -15.10
C PHE A 32 9.94 -1.85 -14.30
N ARG A 33 10.06 -2.64 -13.23
CA ARG A 33 11.20 -2.62 -12.29
C ARG A 33 11.48 -1.21 -11.73
N LYS A 34 10.42 -0.42 -11.58
CA LYS A 34 10.45 0.96 -11.09
C LYS A 34 9.42 1.10 -9.96
N PRO A 35 9.70 0.58 -8.75
CA PRO A 35 8.74 0.63 -7.65
C PRO A 35 8.42 2.07 -7.22
N TRP A 36 9.43 2.95 -7.15
CA TRP A 36 9.27 4.32 -6.65
C TRP A 36 8.30 5.18 -7.46
N PRO A 37 8.40 5.27 -8.81
CA PRO A 37 7.42 6.02 -9.61
C PRO A 37 5.99 5.47 -9.53
N ILE A 38 5.85 4.15 -9.36
CA ILE A 38 4.52 3.51 -9.29
C ILE A 38 3.87 3.78 -7.94
N ILE A 39 4.64 3.69 -6.86
CA ILE A 39 4.17 4.07 -5.52
C ILE A 39 3.81 5.57 -5.51
N ALA A 40 4.65 6.43 -6.08
CA ALA A 40 4.38 7.87 -6.16
C ALA A 40 3.09 8.18 -6.94
N GLY A 41 2.81 7.47 -8.03
CA GLY A 41 1.57 7.64 -8.80
C GLY A 41 0.31 7.11 -8.11
N ILE A 42 0.42 6.27 -7.09
CA ILE A 42 -0.72 5.77 -6.29
C ILE A 42 -1.02 6.70 -5.11
N VAL A 43 0.00 7.38 -4.58
CA VAL A 43 -0.09 8.26 -3.41
C VAL A 43 -0.39 9.72 -3.79
N ALA A 44 -0.12 10.12 -5.03
CA ALA A 44 -0.46 11.44 -5.58
C ALA A 44 -1.96 11.58 -5.88
#